data_AF-A0A1F8Y5C2-F1
#
_entry.id   AF-A0A1F8Y5C2-F1
#
_cell.length_a   1.000
_cell.length_b   1.000
_cell.length_c   1.000
_cell.angle_alpha   90.00
_cell.angle_beta   90.00
_cell.angle_gamma   90.00
#
_symmetry.space_group_name_H-M   'P 1'
#
loop_
_entity.id
_entity.type
_entity.pdbx_description
1 polymer ?
#
loop_
_entity_poly.entity_id
_entity_poly.type
_entity_poly.pdbx_seq_one_letter_code
_entity_poly.pdbx_strand_id
1 'polypeptide(L)'
;MTGLIKSGRYREALLSVILPPPPAGPALAPAWMQSLPSVRGINRLKRLAHQRASRRWREQAAAFLTDPGDQVTACDLLDFYYHRSGFKMTNAYDYFAFRFGQPRHLVALSFTSLIHTPRKPILDLACGYGHITRSLVRRAKGQPVIGADPNFIGLYVAKTFIAPEAEYVCCVTDASLPFRNGSFSTAFCSDAFHLFINKATCFRELKRLTHENGLIMLVGLCNALSKYPYAGEPLSPEGYQGLLADMPHCLVPDRAVLTRYLQKQGPPLARSSEIGRLAYEPTLSVVASHRHEVFQDYGSFQDWPHAEGRLGLNPLYTEERRDGLGNLHLRRTFPTAWYEEHNAECKQYLPEAVSVDSKVLSHLAQGERTPEVEKLIEQCVVLGMPARYR
;
A
#
# COMPACT_ATOMS: atom_id res chain seq x y z
N MET A 1 -5.03 -22.15 -16.75
CA MET A 1 -3.79 -21.93 -15.99
C MET A 1 -3.00 -23.21 -15.73
N THR A 2 -3.48 -24.17 -14.93
CA THR A 2 -2.70 -25.38 -14.54
C THR A 2 -2.19 -26.21 -15.73
N GLY A 3 -2.99 -26.34 -16.79
CA GLY A 3 -2.54 -26.98 -18.03
C GLY A 3 -1.39 -26.23 -18.73
N LEU A 4 -1.40 -24.90 -18.71
CA LEU A 4 -0.34 -24.06 -19.28
C LEU A 4 0.97 -24.24 -18.51
N ILE A 5 0.90 -24.21 -17.17
CA ILE A 5 2.06 -24.46 -16.30
C ILE A 5 2.64 -25.86 -16.54
N LYS A 6 1.80 -26.91 -16.55
CA LYS A 6 2.24 -28.29 -16.82
C LYS A 6 2.87 -28.47 -18.19
N SER A 7 2.46 -27.67 -19.18
CA SER A 7 3.04 -27.68 -20.53
C SER A 7 4.27 -26.76 -20.70
N GLY A 8 4.82 -26.18 -19.62
CA GLY A 8 5.94 -25.23 -19.69
C GLY A 8 5.60 -23.87 -20.30
N ARG A 9 4.31 -23.58 -20.53
CA ARG A 9 3.78 -22.34 -21.12
C ARG A 9 3.55 -21.29 -20.04
N TYR A 10 4.62 -20.95 -19.33
CA TYR A 10 4.55 -20.08 -18.14
C TYR A 10 4.09 -18.66 -18.50
N ARG A 11 4.44 -18.16 -19.69
CA ARG A 11 4.01 -16.83 -20.17
C ARG A 11 2.51 -16.75 -20.34
N GLU A 12 1.89 -17.74 -20.97
CA GLU A 12 0.45 -17.79 -21.15
C GLU A 12 -0.27 -18.07 -19.84
N ALA A 13 0.34 -18.85 -18.94
CA ALA A 13 -0.16 -19.02 -17.59
C ALA A 13 -0.20 -17.68 -16.83
N LEU A 14 0.90 -16.92 -16.86
CA LEU A 14 1.04 -15.60 -16.24
C LEU A 14 0.02 -14.61 -16.79
N LEU A 15 -0.09 -14.52 -18.11
CA LEU A 15 -1.12 -13.71 -18.76
C LEU A 15 -2.52 -14.15 -18.29
N SER A 16 -2.82 -15.45 -18.23
CA SER A 16 -4.15 -15.89 -17.76
C SER A 16 -4.51 -15.49 -16.32
N VAL A 17 -3.53 -15.10 -15.50
CA VAL A 17 -3.72 -14.65 -14.10
C VAL A 17 -3.74 -13.13 -13.98
N ILE A 18 -2.92 -12.42 -14.77
CA ILE A 18 -2.78 -10.96 -14.73
C ILE A 18 -3.86 -10.23 -15.53
N LEU A 19 -4.35 -10.86 -16.59
CA LEU A 19 -5.48 -10.31 -17.33
C LEU A 19 -6.67 -10.28 -16.35
N PRO A 20 -7.32 -9.12 -16.10
CA PRO A 20 -8.52 -9.10 -15.28
C PRO A 20 -9.53 -10.08 -15.90
N PRO A 21 -10.53 -10.55 -15.12
CA PRO A 21 -11.69 -11.14 -15.73
C PRO A 21 -12.11 -10.22 -16.89
N PRO A 22 -12.39 -10.77 -18.09
CA PRO A 22 -12.65 -9.97 -19.27
C PRO A 22 -13.66 -8.89 -18.88
N PRO A 23 -13.48 -7.62 -19.32
CA PRO A 23 -14.44 -6.59 -19.01
C PRO A 23 -15.85 -7.12 -19.30
N ALA A 24 -16.79 -6.86 -18.40
CA ALA A 24 -18.18 -7.18 -18.65
C ALA A 24 -18.62 -6.47 -19.93
N GLY A 25 -18.66 -7.18 -21.06
CA GLY A 25 -19.12 -6.65 -22.33
C GLY A 25 -18.33 -5.45 -22.89
N PRO A 26 -18.96 -4.56 -23.70
CA PRO A 26 -18.32 -3.70 -24.70
C PRO A 26 -17.47 -2.54 -24.15
N ALA A 27 -17.03 -2.59 -22.89
CA ALA A 27 -16.29 -1.51 -22.22
C ALA A 27 -14.92 -1.18 -22.83
N LEU A 28 -14.30 -2.11 -23.57
CA LEU A 28 -13.06 -1.86 -24.33
C LEU A 28 -13.30 -1.27 -25.73
N ALA A 29 -14.55 -1.24 -26.22
CA ALA A 29 -14.86 -0.57 -27.47
C ALA A 29 -14.84 0.95 -27.26
N PRO A 30 -14.49 1.76 -28.28
CA PRO A 30 -14.52 3.21 -28.19
C PRO A 30 -15.87 3.72 -27.66
N ALA A 31 -15.85 4.78 -26.83
CA ALA A 31 -17.05 5.30 -26.16
C ALA A 31 -18.21 5.58 -27.13
N TRP A 32 -17.91 6.07 -28.34
CA TRP A 32 -18.91 6.32 -29.39
C TRP A 32 -19.61 5.07 -29.92
N MET A 33 -18.99 3.89 -29.82
CA MET A 33 -19.63 2.62 -30.18
C MET A 33 -20.53 2.10 -29.05
N GLN A 34 -20.26 2.46 -27.80
CA GLN A 34 -21.03 2.01 -26.65
C GLN A 34 -22.45 2.60 -26.68
N SER A 35 -22.62 3.80 -27.22
CA SER A 35 -23.91 4.50 -27.38
C SER A 35 -24.76 4.03 -28.57
N LEU A 36 -24.27 3.14 -29.43
CA LEU A 36 -25.03 2.66 -30.59
C LEU A 36 -26.14 1.66 -30.19
N PRO A 37 -27.31 1.69 -30.86
CA PRO A 37 -28.44 0.80 -30.53
C PRO A 37 -28.10 -0.69 -30.79
N SER A 38 -28.64 -1.58 -29.97
CA SER A 38 -28.32 -3.02 -29.97
C SER A 38 -29.05 -3.80 -31.07
N VAL A 39 -28.79 -3.47 -32.34
CA VAL A 39 -29.34 -4.17 -33.52
C VAL A 39 -28.36 -5.24 -34.02
N ARG A 40 -28.86 -6.31 -34.66
CA ARG A 40 -28.08 -7.50 -35.08
C ARG A 40 -26.74 -7.19 -35.78
N GLY A 41 -26.69 -6.20 -36.67
CA GLY A 41 -25.46 -5.77 -37.38
C GLY A 41 -24.49 -4.99 -36.49
N ILE A 42 -25.01 -4.10 -35.64
CA ILE A 42 -24.22 -3.31 -34.67
C ILE A 42 -23.62 -4.23 -33.60
N ASN A 43 -24.34 -5.27 -33.16
CA ASN A 43 -23.83 -6.26 -32.22
C ASN A 43 -22.67 -7.10 -32.78
N ARG A 44 -22.59 -7.27 -34.12
CA ARG A 44 -21.44 -7.93 -34.76
C ARG A 44 -20.23 -7.00 -34.80
N LEU A 45 -20.43 -5.72 -35.11
CA LEU A 45 -19.39 -4.69 -35.08
C LEU A 45 -18.83 -4.45 -33.67
N LYS A 46 -19.70 -4.32 -32.66
CA LYS A 46 -19.31 -4.21 -31.24
C LYS A 46 -18.45 -5.40 -30.79
N ARG A 47 -18.81 -6.62 -31.21
CA ARG A 47 -18.03 -7.84 -30.91
C ARG A 47 -16.66 -7.83 -31.58
N LEU A 48 -16.57 -7.45 -32.86
CA LEU A 48 -15.28 -7.35 -33.56
C LEU A 48 -14.38 -6.26 -32.98
N ALA A 49 -14.95 -5.09 -32.64
CA ALA A 49 -14.23 -4.00 -32.00
C ALA A 49 -13.70 -4.43 -30.62
N HIS A 50 -14.53 -5.08 -29.81
CA HIS A 50 -14.14 -5.62 -28.51
C HIS A 50 -13.04 -6.69 -28.64
N GLN A 51 -13.13 -7.59 -29.63
CA GLN A 51 -12.08 -8.60 -29.88
C GLN A 51 -10.75 -7.94 -30.27
N ARG A 52 -10.77 -6.93 -31.15
CA ARG A 52 -9.56 -6.18 -31.54
C ARG A 52 -8.96 -5.42 -30.36
N ALA A 53 -9.78 -4.73 -29.57
CA ALA A 53 -9.34 -4.02 -28.38
C ALA A 53 -8.75 -4.98 -27.33
N SER A 54 -9.41 -6.11 -27.08
CA SER A 54 -8.91 -7.17 -26.18
C SER A 54 -7.58 -7.75 -26.64
N ARG A 55 -7.39 -7.93 -27.95
CA ARG A 55 -6.12 -8.40 -28.51
C ARG A 55 -5.00 -7.38 -28.29
N ARG A 56 -5.23 -6.11 -28.63
CA ARG A 56 -4.25 -5.04 -28.40
C ARG A 56 -3.88 -4.89 -26.93
N TRP A 57 -4.89 -4.95 -26.05
CA TRP A 57 -4.69 -4.90 -24.61
C TRP A 57 -3.84 -6.07 -24.10
N ARG A 58 -4.07 -7.30 -24.58
CA ARG A 58 -3.23 -8.47 -24.27
C ARG A 58 -1.79 -8.32 -24.77
N GLU A 59 -1.60 -7.76 -25.96
CA GLU A 59 -0.27 -7.49 -26.52
C GLU A 59 0.49 -6.48 -25.65
N GLN A 60 -0.17 -5.42 -25.18
CA GLN A 60 0.40 -4.45 -24.24
C GLN A 60 0.69 -5.06 -22.86
N ALA A 61 -0.25 -5.84 -22.30
CA ALA A 61 -0.04 -6.56 -21.05
C ALA A 61 1.16 -7.50 -21.15
N ALA A 62 1.30 -8.23 -22.27
CA ALA A 62 2.44 -9.12 -22.48
C ALA A 62 3.77 -8.35 -22.54
N ALA A 63 3.80 -7.15 -23.11
CA ALA A 63 5.00 -6.31 -23.14
C ALA A 63 5.44 -5.91 -21.72
N PHE A 64 4.51 -5.44 -20.88
CA PHE A 64 4.78 -5.09 -19.47
C PHE A 64 5.35 -6.26 -18.63
N LEU A 65 5.08 -7.51 -19.04
CA LEU A 65 5.42 -8.70 -18.27
C LEU A 65 6.71 -9.39 -18.71
N THR A 66 7.10 -9.27 -19.98
CA THR A 66 8.27 -9.98 -20.50
C THR A 66 9.54 -9.15 -20.46
N ASP A 67 9.41 -7.87 -20.74
CA ASP A 67 10.50 -6.92 -20.70
C ASP A 67 9.87 -5.55 -20.50
N PRO A 68 9.62 -5.14 -19.24
CA PRO A 68 9.07 -3.82 -19.00
C PRO A 68 9.98 -2.72 -19.56
N GLY A 69 11.22 -2.99 -19.99
CA GLY A 69 12.17 -1.97 -20.38
C GLY A 69 12.57 -1.11 -19.18
N ASP A 70 13.66 -0.36 -19.29
CA ASP A 70 14.19 0.38 -18.14
C ASP A 70 13.32 1.59 -17.76
N GLN A 71 12.48 2.07 -18.68
CA GLN A 71 11.68 3.29 -18.51
C GLN A 71 10.29 3.03 -17.91
N VAL A 72 9.80 1.79 -17.86
CA VAL A 72 8.49 1.50 -17.25
C VAL A 72 8.57 1.58 -15.74
N THR A 73 7.52 2.15 -15.16
CA THR A 73 7.37 2.38 -13.73
C THR A 73 6.23 1.54 -13.14
N ALA A 74 6.19 1.46 -11.81
CA ALA A 74 5.07 0.86 -11.10
C ALA A 74 3.75 1.59 -11.41
N CYS A 75 3.78 2.93 -11.47
CA CYS A 75 2.63 3.75 -11.80
C CYS A 75 2.09 3.51 -13.21
N ASP A 76 2.95 3.23 -14.20
CA ASP A 76 2.49 2.86 -15.55
C ASP A 76 1.65 1.57 -15.55
N LEU A 77 2.09 0.57 -14.79
CA LEU A 77 1.38 -0.71 -14.70
C LEU A 77 0.10 -0.58 -13.85
N LEU A 78 0.11 0.26 -12.81
CA LEU A 78 -1.08 0.63 -12.05
C LEU A 78 -2.12 1.35 -12.93
N ASP A 79 -1.70 2.34 -13.72
CA ASP A 79 -2.57 3.06 -14.66
C ASP A 79 -3.14 2.12 -15.72
N PHE A 80 -2.28 1.27 -16.29
CA PHE A 80 -2.70 0.24 -17.24
C PHE A 80 -3.76 -0.69 -16.64
N TYR A 81 -3.56 -1.13 -15.39
CA TYR A 81 -4.47 -2.05 -14.71
C TYR A 81 -5.77 -1.40 -14.26
N TYR A 82 -5.75 -0.20 -13.69
CA TYR A 82 -6.94 0.44 -13.11
C TYR A 82 -7.71 1.34 -14.06
N HIS A 83 -7.04 2.03 -14.99
CA HIS A 83 -7.70 2.95 -15.92
C HIS A 83 -7.92 2.34 -17.30
N ARG A 84 -6.95 1.57 -17.83
CA ARG A 84 -6.98 1.09 -19.23
C ARG A 84 -7.59 -0.29 -19.43
N SER A 85 -7.87 -1.02 -18.36
CA SER A 85 -8.47 -2.36 -18.43
C SER A 85 -10.00 -2.37 -18.49
N GLY A 86 -10.64 -1.21 -18.27
CA GLY A 86 -12.09 -1.09 -18.10
C GLY A 86 -12.60 -1.47 -16.70
N PHE A 87 -11.68 -1.75 -15.75
CA PHE A 87 -12.00 -1.99 -14.35
C PHE A 87 -12.44 -0.68 -13.67
N LYS A 88 -13.66 -0.64 -13.11
CA LYS A 88 -14.25 0.59 -12.54
C LYS A 88 -13.89 0.80 -11.07
N MET A 89 -12.61 0.63 -10.70
CA MET A 89 -12.09 1.04 -9.39
C MET A 89 -11.06 2.15 -9.57
N THR A 90 -11.48 3.28 -10.14
CA THR A 90 -10.61 4.45 -10.38
C THR A 90 -9.92 4.94 -9.11
N ASN A 91 -10.61 4.85 -7.97
CA ASN A 91 -10.08 5.26 -6.66
C ASN A 91 -8.93 4.36 -6.15
N ALA A 92 -8.83 3.12 -6.65
CA ALA A 92 -7.74 2.22 -6.27
C ALA A 92 -6.40 2.65 -6.89
N TYR A 93 -6.42 3.24 -8.09
CA TYR A 93 -5.21 3.86 -8.64
C TYR A 93 -4.70 4.95 -7.71
N ASP A 94 -5.55 5.91 -7.35
CA ASP A 94 -5.16 7.03 -6.47
C ASP A 94 -4.63 6.52 -5.12
N TYR A 95 -5.28 5.51 -4.55
CA TYR A 95 -4.83 4.88 -3.30
C TYR A 95 -3.39 4.36 -3.40
N PHE A 96 -3.05 3.59 -4.43
CA PHE A 96 -1.71 3.03 -4.57
C PHE A 96 -0.72 4.08 -5.07
N ALA A 97 -1.03 4.80 -6.14
CA ALA A 97 -0.14 5.79 -6.73
C ALA A 97 0.32 6.79 -5.68
N PHE A 98 -0.56 7.35 -4.85
CA PHE A 98 -0.19 8.39 -3.88
C PHE A 98 0.18 7.83 -2.48
N ARG A 99 0.34 6.51 -2.33
CA ARG A 99 0.45 5.81 -1.04
C ARG A 99 1.54 6.34 -0.10
N PHE A 100 2.73 6.64 -0.61
CA PHE A 100 3.90 6.97 0.22
C PHE A 100 3.73 8.24 1.09
N GLY A 101 2.84 9.16 0.70
CA GLY A 101 2.55 10.37 1.47
C GLY A 101 1.27 10.30 2.30
N GLN A 102 0.54 9.18 2.29
CA GLN A 102 -0.76 9.07 2.96
C GLN A 102 -0.63 8.90 4.48
N PRO A 103 -1.57 9.42 5.28
CA PRO A 103 -1.53 9.32 6.74
C PRO A 103 -1.43 7.88 7.21
N ARG A 104 -2.23 6.99 6.62
CA ARG A 104 -2.24 5.55 6.91
C ARG A 104 -0.91 4.86 6.62
N HIS A 105 -0.18 5.31 5.60
CA HIS A 105 1.15 4.79 5.32
C HIS A 105 2.19 5.30 6.33
N LEU A 106 2.13 6.58 6.73
CA LEU A 106 3.01 7.12 7.76
C LEU A 106 2.80 6.43 9.12
N VAL A 107 1.55 6.14 9.47
CA VAL A 107 1.21 5.33 10.65
C VAL A 107 1.84 3.93 10.53
N ALA A 108 1.70 3.26 9.40
CA ALA A 108 2.33 1.96 9.15
C ALA A 108 3.86 2.00 9.27
N LEU A 109 4.51 3.03 8.71
CA LEU A 109 5.95 3.24 8.85
C LEU A 109 6.37 3.37 10.32
N SER A 110 5.58 4.07 11.14
CA SER A 110 5.80 4.17 12.58
C SER A 110 5.87 2.80 13.25
N PHE A 111 4.95 1.89 12.92
CA PHE A 111 4.94 0.52 13.47
C PHE A 111 6.10 -0.36 12.98
N THR A 112 6.66 -0.10 11.80
CA THR A 112 7.87 -0.86 11.35
C THR A 112 9.05 -0.67 12.30
N SER A 113 9.07 0.41 13.08
CA SER A 113 10.12 0.67 14.08
C SER A 113 10.19 -0.39 15.19
N LEU A 114 9.11 -1.12 15.46
CA LEU A 114 9.10 -2.19 16.46
C LEU A 114 10.04 -3.36 16.08
N ILE A 115 10.32 -3.52 14.78
CA ILE A 115 11.14 -4.60 14.24
C ILE A 115 12.63 -4.23 14.35
N HIS A 116 13.26 -4.66 15.44
CA HIS A 116 14.67 -4.36 15.73
C HIS A 116 15.64 -5.49 15.37
N THR A 117 15.33 -6.72 15.81
CA THR A 117 16.22 -7.88 15.70
C THR A 117 15.41 -9.14 15.39
N PRO A 118 14.74 -9.19 14.22
CA PRO A 118 13.97 -10.36 13.85
C PRO A 118 14.89 -11.58 13.75
N ARG A 119 14.51 -12.68 14.39
CA ARG A 119 15.27 -13.95 14.39
C ARG A 119 14.78 -14.94 13.33
N LYS A 120 13.66 -14.62 12.69
CA LYS A 120 12.97 -15.42 11.69
C LYS A 120 12.42 -14.48 10.62
N PRO A 121 11.92 -15.02 9.49
CA PRO A 121 11.25 -14.23 8.49
C PRO A 121 10.12 -13.33 9.02
N ILE A 122 9.80 -12.29 8.25
CA ILE A 122 8.67 -11.38 8.47
C ILE A 122 7.60 -11.68 7.44
N LEU A 123 6.34 -11.81 7.88
CA LEU A 123 5.17 -11.90 7.01
C LEU A 123 4.55 -10.52 6.86
N ASP A 124 4.35 -10.07 5.62
CA ASP A 124 3.48 -8.96 5.25
C ASP A 124 2.18 -9.53 4.67
N LEU A 125 1.13 -9.57 5.50
CA LEU A 125 -0.17 -10.16 5.17
C LEU A 125 -1.08 -9.13 4.52
N ALA A 126 -1.67 -9.51 3.37
CA ALA A 126 -2.36 -8.60 2.46
C ALA A 126 -1.44 -7.44 2.02
N CYS A 127 -0.25 -7.80 1.53
CA CYS A 127 0.80 -6.84 1.18
C CYS A 127 0.46 -5.93 -0.01
N GLY A 128 -0.57 -6.28 -0.79
CA GLY A 128 -0.98 -5.58 -1.99
C GLY A 128 0.17 -5.44 -2.99
N TYR A 129 0.55 -4.18 -3.26
CA TYR A 129 1.61 -3.82 -4.22
C TYR A 129 2.98 -3.68 -3.55
N GLY A 130 3.11 -3.97 -2.25
CA GLY A 130 4.39 -4.06 -1.56
C GLY A 130 4.92 -2.75 -0.98
N HIS A 131 4.08 -1.71 -0.89
CA HIS A 131 4.47 -0.39 -0.37
C HIS A 131 5.08 -0.46 1.02
N ILE A 132 4.48 -1.23 1.94
CA ILE A 132 5.05 -1.42 3.28
C ILE A 132 6.09 -2.55 3.32
N THR A 133 5.94 -3.58 2.47
CA THR A 133 6.91 -4.67 2.32
C THR A 133 8.33 -4.15 2.13
N ARG A 134 8.49 -3.09 1.33
CA ARG A 134 9.77 -2.42 1.11
C ARG A 134 10.43 -1.95 2.41
N SER A 135 9.67 -1.30 3.30
CA SER A 135 10.18 -0.85 4.59
C SER A 135 10.45 -2.03 5.51
N LEU A 136 9.61 -3.08 5.47
CA LEU A 136 9.83 -4.31 6.22
C LEU A 136 11.14 -5.00 5.82
N VAL A 137 11.50 -5.04 4.53
CA VAL A 137 12.79 -5.58 4.03
C VAL A 137 13.97 -4.89 4.71
N ARG A 138 13.92 -3.55 4.86
CA ARG A 138 14.99 -2.79 5.54
C ARG A 138 15.08 -3.12 7.02
N ARG A 139 13.94 -3.38 7.67
CA ARG A 139 13.88 -3.77 9.08
C ARG A 139 14.23 -5.24 9.32
N ALA A 140 14.19 -6.07 8.28
CA ALA A 140 14.41 -7.50 8.39
C ALA A 140 15.86 -7.88 8.73
N LYS A 141 16.84 -6.97 8.57
CA LYS A 141 18.27 -7.17 8.93
C LYS A 141 18.82 -8.54 8.45
N GLY A 142 18.54 -8.88 7.20
CA GLY A 142 18.98 -10.13 6.56
C GLY A 142 18.01 -11.30 6.71
N GLN A 143 16.94 -11.18 7.50
CA GLN A 143 15.83 -12.14 7.46
C GLN A 143 15.00 -11.97 6.18
N PRO A 144 14.45 -13.05 5.62
CA PRO A 144 13.50 -12.97 4.52
C PRO A 144 12.24 -12.19 4.90
N VAL A 145 11.69 -11.43 3.95
CA VAL A 145 10.34 -10.85 4.04
C VAL A 145 9.46 -11.54 3.01
N ILE A 146 8.30 -12.01 3.45
CA ILE A 146 7.34 -12.71 2.62
C ILE A 146 6.05 -11.87 2.57
N GLY A 147 5.71 -11.37 1.39
CA GLY A 147 4.41 -10.76 1.11
C GLY A 147 3.38 -11.82 0.72
N ALA A 148 2.20 -11.80 1.34
CA ALA A 148 1.09 -12.68 0.99
C ALA A 148 -0.13 -11.84 0.60
N ASP A 149 -0.70 -12.09 -0.58
CA ASP A 149 -1.89 -11.39 -1.07
C ASP A 149 -2.65 -12.25 -2.08
N PRO A 150 -3.99 -12.19 -2.16
CA PRO A 150 -4.73 -12.90 -3.22
C PRO A 150 -4.55 -12.26 -4.61
N ASN A 151 -4.13 -10.99 -4.68
CA ASN A 151 -4.03 -10.25 -5.93
C ASN A 151 -2.67 -10.42 -6.59
N PHE A 152 -2.56 -11.39 -7.49
CA PHE A 152 -1.32 -11.71 -8.20
C PHE A 152 -0.70 -10.51 -8.93
N ILE A 153 -1.49 -9.61 -9.56
CA ILE A 153 -0.92 -8.44 -10.25
C ILE A 153 -0.24 -7.47 -9.28
N GLY A 154 -0.77 -7.35 -8.06
CA GLY A 154 -0.15 -6.59 -6.98
C GLY A 154 1.21 -7.19 -6.61
N LEU A 155 1.26 -8.51 -6.44
CA LEU A 155 2.50 -9.23 -6.14
C LEU A 155 3.54 -9.10 -7.26
N TYR A 156 3.11 -9.14 -8.52
CA TYR A 156 3.99 -8.93 -9.66
C TYR A 156 4.60 -7.51 -9.64
N VAL A 157 3.78 -6.47 -9.41
CA VAL A 157 4.28 -5.09 -9.28
C VAL A 157 5.23 -4.97 -8.08
N ALA A 158 4.88 -5.59 -6.96
CA ALA A 158 5.69 -5.58 -5.74
C ALA A 158 7.09 -6.17 -6.02
N LYS A 159 7.15 -7.37 -6.61
CA LYS A 159 8.41 -8.06 -6.95
C LYS A 159 9.21 -7.36 -8.04
N THR A 160 8.57 -6.62 -8.93
CA THR A 160 9.25 -6.02 -10.08
C THR A 160 9.76 -4.60 -9.78
N PHE A 161 8.99 -3.79 -9.04
CA PHE A 161 9.25 -2.35 -8.96
C PHE A 161 9.40 -1.79 -7.54
N ILE A 162 8.75 -2.38 -6.54
CA ILE A 162 8.60 -1.74 -5.22
C ILE A 162 9.51 -2.38 -4.17
N ALA A 163 9.44 -3.69 -4.03
CA ALA A 163 10.23 -4.48 -3.08
C ALA A 163 10.72 -5.79 -3.72
N PRO A 164 11.64 -5.70 -4.71
CA PRO A 164 12.18 -6.87 -5.41
C PRO A 164 12.94 -7.85 -4.51
N GLU A 165 13.44 -7.38 -3.37
CA GLU A 165 14.19 -8.16 -2.39
C GLU A 165 13.29 -9.08 -1.53
N ALA A 166 11.97 -8.88 -1.53
CA ALA A 166 11.01 -9.73 -0.84
C ALA A 166 10.58 -10.93 -1.69
N GLU A 167 10.10 -11.97 -1.02
CA GLU A 167 9.44 -13.12 -1.65
C GLU A 167 7.93 -13.00 -1.52
N TYR A 168 7.18 -13.60 -2.46
CA TYR A 168 5.72 -13.41 -2.50
C TYR A 168 4.96 -14.72 -2.68
N VAL A 169 3.82 -14.81 -2.00
CA VAL A 169 2.91 -15.97 -2.05
C VAL A 169 1.50 -15.50 -2.39
N CYS A 170 1.02 -15.90 -3.56
CA CYS A 170 -0.34 -15.64 -3.99
C CYS A 170 -1.30 -16.61 -3.30
N CYS A 171 -2.01 -16.16 -2.26
CA CYS A 171 -2.94 -16.99 -1.50
C CYS A 171 -4.08 -16.16 -0.86
N VAL A 172 -5.15 -16.84 -0.49
CA VAL A 172 -6.23 -16.23 0.30
C VAL A 172 -5.70 -15.93 1.70
N THR A 173 -5.86 -14.68 2.14
CA THR A 173 -5.19 -14.14 3.34
C THR A 173 -6.01 -14.27 4.63
N ASP A 174 -7.29 -14.63 4.54
CA ASP A 174 -8.18 -14.87 5.69
C ASP A 174 -8.50 -16.37 5.93
N ALA A 175 -7.66 -17.25 5.39
CA ALA A 175 -7.75 -18.70 5.53
C ALA A 175 -6.46 -19.28 6.14
N SER A 176 -6.34 -20.61 6.18
CA SER A 176 -5.08 -21.27 6.51
C SER A 176 -4.00 -20.91 5.48
N LEU A 177 -2.92 -20.32 5.96
CA LEU A 177 -1.80 -19.86 5.16
C LEU A 177 -0.80 -21.02 4.96
N PRO A 178 -0.16 -21.11 3.78
CA PRO A 178 0.66 -22.26 3.37
C PRO A 178 2.07 -22.26 4.01
N PHE A 179 2.18 -21.92 5.29
CA PHE A 179 3.43 -21.85 6.03
C PHE A 179 3.42 -22.78 7.25
N ARG A 180 4.61 -23.24 7.66
CA ARG A 180 4.76 -24.10 8.86
C ARG A 180 4.52 -23.31 10.14
N ASN A 181 4.20 -23.99 11.23
CA ASN A 181 4.05 -23.38 12.55
C ASN A 181 5.34 -22.64 12.95
N GLY A 182 5.21 -21.47 13.57
CA GLY A 182 6.34 -20.69 14.07
C GLY A 182 7.36 -20.29 13.01
N SER A 183 6.94 -20.13 11.74
CA SER A 183 7.84 -19.77 10.64
C SER A 183 8.29 -18.31 10.66
N PHE A 184 7.57 -17.44 11.38
CA PHE A 184 7.80 -16.00 11.35
C PHE A 184 8.13 -15.46 12.74
N SER A 185 8.94 -14.40 12.82
CA SER A 185 9.05 -13.63 14.07
C SER A 185 8.00 -12.55 14.16
N THR A 186 7.54 -12.07 13.00
CA THR A 186 6.62 -10.94 12.89
C THR A 186 5.59 -11.22 11.80
N ALA A 187 4.32 -10.94 12.11
CA ALA A 187 3.26 -10.80 11.12
C ALA A 187 2.76 -9.35 11.13
N PHE A 188 2.80 -8.71 9.97
CA PHE A 188 2.40 -7.33 9.76
C PHE A 188 1.23 -7.31 8.78
N CYS A 189 0.14 -6.61 9.09
CA CYS A 189 -0.98 -6.40 8.19
C CYS A 189 -1.40 -4.95 8.29
N SER A 190 -1.31 -4.20 7.19
CA SER A 190 -1.64 -2.77 7.17
C SER A 190 -2.78 -2.48 6.21
N ASP A 191 -3.77 -1.74 6.72
CA ASP A 191 -4.87 -1.15 5.95
C ASP A 191 -5.69 -2.21 5.19
N ALA A 192 -5.80 -3.42 5.77
CA ALA A 192 -6.43 -4.57 5.11
C ALA A 192 -7.22 -5.48 6.05
N PHE A 193 -6.80 -5.69 7.30
CA PHE A 193 -7.44 -6.69 8.18
C PHE A 193 -8.93 -6.42 8.44
N HIS A 194 -9.36 -5.16 8.40
CA HIS A 194 -10.79 -4.79 8.50
C HIS A 194 -11.63 -5.35 7.34
N LEU A 195 -11.02 -5.61 6.18
CA LEU A 195 -11.66 -6.23 5.01
C LEU A 195 -11.89 -7.74 5.13
N PHE A 196 -11.22 -8.42 6.06
CA PHE A 196 -11.27 -9.88 6.14
C PHE A 196 -12.60 -10.37 6.70
N ILE A 197 -13.19 -11.40 6.13
CA ILE A 197 -14.44 -11.97 6.66
C ILE A 197 -14.11 -12.85 7.89
N ASN A 198 -13.11 -13.71 7.77
CA ASN A 198 -12.78 -14.72 8.78
C ASN A 198 -11.72 -14.24 9.81
N LYS A 199 -11.94 -13.09 10.45
CA LYS A 199 -10.97 -12.43 11.36
C LYS A 199 -10.45 -13.34 12.49
N ALA A 200 -11.34 -14.09 13.15
CA ALA A 200 -10.96 -15.00 14.24
C ALA A 200 -10.06 -16.16 13.77
N THR A 201 -10.37 -16.74 12.61
CA THR A 201 -9.54 -17.78 12.01
C THR A 201 -8.20 -17.22 11.59
N CYS A 202 -8.19 -16.05 10.94
CA CYS A 202 -6.96 -15.37 10.54
C CYS A 202 -6.07 -15.02 11.74
N PHE A 203 -6.61 -14.46 12.82
CA PHE A 203 -5.81 -14.15 14.00
C PHE A 203 -5.22 -15.41 14.66
N ARG A 204 -5.99 -16.49 14.75
CA ARG A 204 -5.49 -17.79 15.24
C ARG A 204 -4.36 -18.32 14.35
N GLU A 205 -4.48 -18.12 13.05
CA GLU A 205 -3.44 -18.47 12.09
C GLU A 205 -2.17 -17.62 12.28
N LEU A 206 -2.30 -16.31 12.48
CA LEU A 206 -1.18 -15.43 12.78
C LEU A 206 -0.45 -15.86 14.07
N LYS A 207 -1.18 -16.27 15.11
CA LYS A 207 -0.61 -16.85 16.33
C LYS A 207 0.16 -18.15 16.05
N ARG A 208 -0.43 -19.06 15.25
CA ARG A 208 0.24 -20.30 14.83
C ARG A 208 1.56 -20.02 14.10
N LEU A 209 1.56 -19.00 13.25
CA LEU A 209 2.70 -18.63 12.40
C LEU A 209 3.82 -17.93 13.15
N THR A 210 3.50 -17.10 14.15
CA THR A 210 4.50 -16.35 14.91
C THR A 210 4.94 -17.04 16.21
N HIS A 211 4.12 -17.97 16.72
CA HIS A 211 4.33 -18.69 17.98
C HIS A 211 4.43 -17.74 19.19
N GLU A 212 4.78 -18.26 20.36
CA GLU A 212 4.78 -17.55 21.65
C GLU A 212 5.54 -16.22 21.66
N ASN A 213 6.71 -16.14 21.01
CA ASN A 213 7.53 -14.91 21.01
C ASN A 213 7.26 -14.00 19.78
N GLY A 214 6.13 -14.24 19.11
CA GLY A 214 5.70 -13.54 17.93
C GLY A 214 5.32 -12.08 18.17
N LEU A 215 5.54 -11.24 17.15
CA LEU A 215 5.00 -9.89 17.07
C LEU A 215 3.91 -9.85 15.98
N ILE A 216 2.67 -9.56 16.37
CA ILE A 216 1.56 -9.38 15.44
C ILE A 216 1.17 -7.90 15.43
N MET A 217 1.16 -7.29 14.26
CA MET A 217 0.81 -5.87 14.07
C MET A 217 -0.31 -5.77 13.05
N LEU A 218 -1.45 -5.24 13.49
CA LEU A 218 -2.62 -4.99 12.65
C LEU A 218 -2.86 -3.49 12.65
N VAL A 219 -2.52 -2.82 11.55
CA VAL A 219 -2.37 -1.36 11.48
C VAL A 219 -3.42 -0.77 10.54
N GLY A 220 -4.05 0.36 10.91
CA GLY A 220 -5.05 1.00 10.05
C GLY A 220 -6.36 0.22 9.97
N LEU A 221 -6.89 -0.19 11.13
CA LEU A 221 -8.17 -0.88 11.22
C LEU A 221 -9.30 0.13 11.23
N CYS A 222 -10.26 -0.01 10.31
CA CYS A 222 -11.50 0.76 10.38
C CYS A 222 -12.29 0.39 11.64
N ASN A 223 -12.85 1.40 12.30
CA ASN A 223 -13.75 1.27 13.43
C ASN A 223 -15.21 1.18 12.95
N ALA A 224 -15.94 0.13 13.31
CA ALA A 224 -17.34 -0.06 12.93
C ALA A 224 -18.30 1.02 13.48
N LEU A 225 -17.90 1.73 14.53
CA LEU A 225 -18.68 2.84 15.10
C LEU A 225 -18.50 4.15 14.31
N SER A 226 -17.56 4.19 13.36
CA SER A 226 -17.31 5.33 12.48
C SER A 226 -17.82 5.04 11.06
N LYS A 227 -18.31 6.08 10.37
CA LYS A 227 -18.71 5.95 8.97
C LYS A 227 -17.45 5.96 8.08
N TYR A 228 -17.20 4.86 7.38
CA TYR A 228 -16.14 4.76 6.39
C TYR A 228 -16.69 4.13 5.09
N PRO A 229 -16.63 4.81 3.94
CA PRO A 229 -17.25 4.32 2.69
C PRO A 229 -16.71 2.97 2.20
N TYR A 230 -15.50 2.60 2.61
CA TYR A 230 -14.85 1.32 2.27
C TYR A 230 -14.32 0.62 3.51
N ALA A 231 -15.17 0.46 4.53
CA ALA A 231 -14.76 -0.11 5.82
C ALA A 231 -14.54 -1.64 5.79
N GLY A 232 -15.02 -2.33 4.72
CA GLY A 232 -15.12 -3.78 4.71
C GLY A 232 -16.07 -4.29 5.79
N GLU A 233 -15.58 -5.20 6.63
CA GLU A 233 -16.33 -5.81 7.73
C GLU A 233 -15.71 -5.40 9.09
N PRO A 234 -15.59 -4.09 9.39
CA PRO A 234 -14.84 -3.64 10.56
C PRO A 234 -15.47 -4.15 11.87
N LEU A 235 -14.67 -4.23 12.92
CA LEU A 235 -15.18 -4.42 14.28
C LEU A 235 -15.20 -3.09 15.02
N SER A 236 -15.99 -2.99 16.09
CA SER A 236 -15.83 -1.90 17.06
C SER A 236 -14.51 -2.07 17.84
N PRO A 237 -14.03 -1.06 18.59
CA PRO A 237 -12.86 -1.22 19.43
C PRO A 237 -13.01 -2.37 20.43
N GLU A 238 -14.20 -2.56 21.02
CA GLU A 238 -14.54 -3.70 21.88
C GLU A 238 -14.44 -5.03 21.11
N GLY A 239 -14.92 -5.04 19.86
CA GLY A 239 -14.86 -6.23 19.01
C GLY A 239 -13.42 -6.63 18.68
N TYR A 240 -12.55 -5.66 18.35
CA TYR A 240 -11.12 -5.93 18.18
C TYR A 240 -10.47 -6.38 19.50
N GLN A 241 -10.78 -5.75 20.62
CA GLN A 241 -10.26 -6.16 21.94
C GLN A 241 -10.67 -7.61 22.27
N GLY A 242 -11.94 -7.97 22.02
CA GLY A 242 -12.46 -9.32 22.22
C GLY A 242 -11.81 -10.36 21.31
N LEU A 243 -11.56 -10.02 20.04
CA LEU A 243 -10.85 -10.87 19.08
C LEU A 243 -9.44 -11.25 19.56
N LEU A 244 -8.80 -10.37 20.32
CA LEU A 244 -7.40 -10.47 20.76
C LEU A 244 -7.27 -10.90 22.23
N ALA A 245 -8.39 -11.21 22.91
CA ALA A 245 -8.43 -11.37 24.36
C ALA A 245 -7.51 -12.47 24.91
N ASP A 246 -7.11 -13.43 24.07
CA ASP A 246 -6.24 -14.56 24.45
C ASP A 246 -4.74 -14.29 24.22
N MET A 247 -4.36 -13.04 23.95
CA MET A 247 -2.97 -12.61 23.76
C MET A 247 -2.78 -11.20 24.32
N PRO A 248 -1.69 -10.88 25.04
CA PRO A 248 -1.44 -9.51 25.48
C PRO A 248 -1.36 -8.57 24.27
N HIS A 249 -2.07 -7.44 24.35
CA HIS A 249 -2.23 -6.52 23.23
C HIS A 249 -2.39 -5.07 23.67
N CYS A 250 -2.14 -4.14 22.75
CA CYS A 250 -2.29 -2.71 22.93
C CYS A 250 -3.03 -2.12 21.72
N LEU A 251 -4.16 -1.46 21.96
CA LEU A 251 -4.93 -0.71 20.96
C LEU A 251 -4.58 0.77 21.07
N VAL A 252 -4.29 1.42 19.95
CA VAL A 252 -3.98 2.86 19.90
C VAL A 252 -4.71 3.52 18.73
N PRO A 253 -5.14 4.78 18.87
CA PRO A 253 -5.71 5.52 17.75
C PRO A 253 -4.62 5.93 16.76
N ASP A 254 -4.89 5.75 15.47
CA ASP A 254 -3.93 6.08 14.41
C ASP A 254 -3.57 7.56 14.41
N ARG A 255 -4.52 8.42 14.79
CA ARG A 255 -4.30 9.86 14.96
C ARG A 255 -3.18 10.16 15.95
N ALA A 256 -3.13 9.48 17.10
CA ALA A 256 -2.07 9.69 18.08
C ALA A 256 -0.71 9.18 17.56
N VAL A 257 -0.71 8.08 16.81
CA VAL A 257 0.49 7.56 16.15
C VAL A 257 0.99 8.55 15.10
N LEU A 258 0.11 9.12 14.29
CA LEU A 258 0.44 10.12 13.27
C LEU A 258 1.00 11.39 13.91
N THR A 259 0.36 11.92 14.96
CA THR A 259 0.86 13.10 15.68
C THR A 259 2.29 12.88 16.20
N ARG A 260 2.57 11.71 16.78
CA ARG A 260 3.94 11.36 17.23
C ARG A 260 4.89 11.18 16.07
N TYR A 261 4.45 10.54 14.99
CA TYR A 261 5.25 10.36 13.79
C TYR A 261 5.72 11.70 13.23
N LEU A 262 4.83 12.70 13.15
CA LEU A 262 5.14 14.07 12.71
C LEU A 262 6.09 14.83 13.67
N GLN A 263 6.23 14.36 14.91
CA GLN A 263 7.23 14.84 15.87
C GLN A 263 8.52 14.01 15.83
N LYS A 264 8.69 13.18 14.79
CA LYS A 264 9.79 12.23 14.60
C LYS A 264 9.88 11.16 15.70
N GLN A 265 8.74 10.76 16.28
CA GLN A 265 8.64 9.76 17.34
C GLN A 265 7.86 8.51 16.91
N GLY A 266 8.21 7.37 17.48
CA GLY A 266 7.52 6.09 17.30
C GLY A 266 6.15 6.01 17.99
N PRO A 267 5.42 4.89 17.85
CA PRO A 267 4.07 4.75 18.36
C PRO A 267 4.01 4.72 19.91
N PRO A 268 2.90 5.20 20.52
CA PRO A 268 2.74 5.24 21.98
C PRO A 268 2.13 3.94 22.51
N LEU A 269 2.95 2.91 22.74
CA LEU A 269 2.46 1.55 23.07
C LEU A 269 2.59 1.19 24.55
N ALA A 270 3.01 2.12 25.43
CA ALA A 270 3.13 1.85 26.86
C ALA A 270 1.79 1.50 27.52
N ARG A 271 0.68 2.03 27.00
CA ARG A 271 -0.67 1.78 27.53
C ARG A 271 -1.70 1.72 26.42
N SER A 272 -2.54 0.68 26.45
CA SER A 272 -3.71 0.61 25.58
C SER A 272 -4.67 1.76 25.86
N SER A 273 -5.19 2.35 24.79
CA SER A 273 -6.18 3.42 24.91
C SER A 273 -7.50 2.89 25.48
N GLU A 274 -8.18 3.75 26.23
CA GLU A 274 -9.52 3.44 26.74
C GLU A 274 -10.49 3.28 25.58
N ILE A 275 -11.28 2.21 25.64
CA ILE A 275 -12.27 1.86 24.62
C ILE A 275 -13.24 3.01 24.34
N GLY A 276 -13.71 3.69 25.39
CA GLY A 276 -14.61 4.84 25.24
C GLY A 276 -14.00 5.99 24.43
N ARG A 277 -12.67 6.15 24.42
CA ARG A 277 -11.98 7.13 23.55
C ARG A 277 -11.86 6.59 22.13
N LEU A 278 -11.48 5.32 21.97
CA LEU A 278 -11.34 4.67 20.67
C LEU A 278 -12.66 4.62 19.88
N ALA A 279 -13.81 4.64 20.56
CA ALA A 279 -15.12 4.65 19.92
C ALA A 279 -15.31 5.85 18.96
N TYR A 280 -14.63 6.97 19.22
CA TYR A 280 -14.68 8.20 18.40
C TYR A 280 -13.56 8.30 17.35
N GLU A 281 -12.72 7.28 17.25
CA GLU A 281 -11.58 7.28 16.33
C GLU A 281 -11.97 6.53 15.05
N PRO A 282 -11.77 7.11 13.86
CA PRO A 282 -12.16 6.47 12.61
C PRO A 282 -11.34 5.21 12.33
N THR A 283 -10.06 5.24 12.72
CA THR A 283 -9.14 4.13 12.59
C THR A 283 -8.28 3.95 13.83
N LEU A 284 -7.89 2.70 14.08
CA LEU A 284 -7.02 2.30 15.18
C LEU A 284 -6.04 1.23 14.73
N SER A 285 -4.99 1.04 15.51
CA SER A 285 -3.97 0.02 15.28
C SER A 285 -3.76 -0.83 16.52
N VAL A 286 -3.28 -2.04 16.30
CA VAL A 286 -3.07 -3.06 17.33
C VAL A 286 -1.69 -3.66 17.23
N VAL A 287 -1.07 -3.82 18.39
CA VAL A 287 0.09 -4.68 18.59
C VAL A 287 -0.26 -5.79 19.57
N ALA A 288 0.02 -7.04 19.21
CA ALA A 288 -0.15 -8.21 20.07
C ALA A 288 1.15 -9.02 20.15
N SER A 289 1.59 -9.33 21.37
CA SER A 289 2.83 -10.07 21.64
C SER A 289 2.86 -10.56 23.10
N HIS A 290 3.49 -11.69 23.38
CA HIS A 290 3.84 -12.07 24.76
C HIS A 290 5.12 -11.39 25.25
N ARG A 291 5.81 -10.65 24.38
CA ARG A 291 7.01 -9.90 24.71
C ARG A 291 6.66 -8.59 25.38
N HIS A 292 6.76 -8.55 26.70
CA HIS A 292 6.41 -7.37 27.50
C HIS A 292 7.20 -6.11 27.09
N GLU A 293 8.43 -6.27 26.62
CA GLU A 293 9.27 -5.16 26.17
C GLU A 293 8.77 -4.46 24.89
N VAL A 294 7.78 -5.01 24.19
CA VAL A 294 7.14 -4.36 23.04
C VAL A 294 6.15 -3.28 23.48
N PHE A 295 5.58 -3.38 24.69
CA PHE A 295 4.57 -2.45 25.19
C PHE A 295 5.22 -1.27 25.91
N GLN A 296 5.86 -0.40 25.12
CA GLN A 296 6.50 0.84 25.57
C GLN A 296 6.29 1.95 24.54
N ASP A 297 6.45 3.20 24.97
CA ASP A 297 6.43 4.32 24.03
C ASP A 297 7.74 4.36 23.27
N TYR A 298 7.66 4.31 21.94
CA TYR A 298 8.84 4.32 21.09
C TYR A 298 9.32 5.76 20.86
N GLY A 299 10.62 5.98 21.11
CA GLY A 299 11.28 7.27 21.06
C GLY A 299 11.52 7.81 19.64
N SER A 300 12.53 8.67 19.51
CA SER A 300 12.83 9.35 18.25
C SER A 300 13.38 8.40 17.18
N PHE A 301 13.02 8.66 15.92
CA PHE A 301 13.67 8.00 14.79
C PHE A 301 15.02 8.65 14.51
N GLN A 302 16.03 7.83 14.18
CA GLN A 302 17.34 8.33 13.72
C GLN A 302 17.17 9.17 12.45
N ASP A 303 16.33 8.70 11.53
CA ASP A 303 15.98 9.38 10.29
C ASP A 303 14.47 9.23 10.01
N TRP A 304 13.93 10.03 9.10
CA TRP A 304 12.53 9.97 8.70
C TRP A 304 12.24 8.70 7.90
N PRO A 305 11.36 7.79 8.37
CA PRO A 305 11.09 6.54 7.64
C PRO A 305 10.52 6.74 6.23
N HIS A 306 9.79 7.84 6.01
CA HIS A 306 9.25 8.19 4.69
C HIS A 306 10.30 8.78 3.73
N ALA A 307 11.52 9.04 4.19
CA ALA A 307 12.65 9.49 3.37
C ALA A 307 13.47 8.31 2.82
N GLU A 308 13.08 7.07 3.12
CA GLU A 308 13.80 5.88 2.67
C GLU A 308 13.67 5.70 1.15
N GLY A 309 14.78 5.78 0.39
CA GLY A 309 14.81 5.47 -1.05
C GLY A 309 15.34 6.58 -1.93
N ARG A 310 14.88 6.60 -3.18
CA ARG A 310 15.13 7.72 -4.08
C ARG A 310 14.23 8.87 -3.66
N LEU A 311 14.85 9.95 -3.20
CA LEU A 311 14.12 11.15 -2.83
C LEU A 311 13.53 11.82 -4.08
N GLY A 312 12.28 12.27 -3.96
CA GLY A 312 11.58 13.00 -5.00
C GLY A 312 10.44 13.81 -4.41
N LEU A 313 9.92 14.75 -5.20
CA LEU A 313 8.75 15.54 -4.78
C LEU A 313 7.55 14.62 -4.57
N ASN A 314 6.78 14.91 -3.52
CA ASN A 314 5.53 14.24 -3.24
C ASN A 314 4.57 14.46 -4.42
N PRO A 315 3.97 13.39 -4.98
CA PRO A 315 3.10 13.47 -6.15
C PRO A 315 1.85 14.35 -5.98
N LEU A 316 1.48 14.69 -4.73
CA LEU A 316 0.39 15.61 -4.46
C LEU A 316 0.75 17.07 -4.80
N TYR A 317 2.01 17.39 -5.10
CA TYR A 317 2.39 18.73 -5.52
C TYR A 317 2.42 18.87 -7.04
N THR A 318 1.69 19.85 -7.55
CA THR A 318 1.67 20.25 -8.95
C THR A 318 2.39 21.58 -9.14
N GLU A 319 3.18 21.70 -10.21
CA GLU A 319 3.82 22.96 -10.62
C GLU A 319 2.76 24.00 -11.02
N GLU A 320 2.65 25.09 -10.27
CA GLU A 320 1.80 26.23 -10.62
C GLU A 320 2.54 27.21 -11.53
N ARG A 321 3.81 27.48 -11.19
CA ARG A 321 4.68 28.37 -11.95
C ARG A 321 6.14 28.08 -11.66
N ARG A 322 6.99 28.47 -12.61
CA ARG A 322 8.43 28.54 -12.45
C ARG A 322 8.88 29.97 -12.68
N ASP A 323 9.63 30.53 -11.75
CA ASP A 323 10.11 31.90 -11.87
C ASP A 323 11.33 32.01 -12.80
N GLY A 324 11.76 33.25 -13.09
CA GLY A 324 12.92 33.51 -13.95
C GLY A 324 14.27 33.02 -13.39
N LEU A 325 14.31 32.61 -12.11
CA LEU A 325 15.49 32.01 -11.46
C LEU A 325 15.42 30.47 -11.44
N GLY A 326 14.37 29.91 -12.04
CA GLY A 326 14.13 28.46 -12.12
C GLY A 326 13.49 27.87 -10.87
N ASN A 327 13.12 28.70 -9.88
CA ASN A 327 12.48 28.23 -8.66
C ASN A 327 11.06 27.73 -8.96
N LEU A 328 10.70 26.65 -8.31
CA LEU A 328 9.45 25.96 -8.54
C LEU A 328 8.43 26.33 -7.46
N HIS A 329 7.31 26.89 -7.88
CA HIS A 329 6.17 27.11 -6.99
C HIS A 329 5.17 25.99 -7.17
N LEU A 330 4.97 25.24 -6.09
CA LEU A 330 4.14 24.05 -6.04
C LEU A 330 2.88 24.33 -5.22
N ARG A 331 1.75 23.80 -5.67
CA ARG A 331 0.52 23.70 -4.87
C ARG A 331 0.15 22.25 -4.65
N ARG A 332 -0.29 21.95 -3.42
CA ARG A 332 -0.87 20.65 -3.07
C ARG A 332 -2.24 20.50 -3.75
N THR A 333 -2.34 19.54 -4.65
CA THR A 333 -3.52 19.23 -5.44
C THR A 333 -3.87 17.75 -5.27
N PHE A 334 -5.06 17.46 -4.73
CA PHE A 334 -5.55 16.09 -4.61
C PHE A 334 -6.06 15.58 -5.97
N PRO A 335 -5.83 14.31 -6.34
CA PRO A 335 -6.20 13.77 -7.64
C PRO A 335 -7.72 13.75 -7.85
N THR A 336 -8.49 13.54 -6.78
CA THR A 336 -9.95 13.51 -6.79
C THR A 336 -10.52 14.04 -5.48
N ALA A 337 -11.76 14.55 -5.50
CA ALA A 337 -12.48 14.95 -4.28
C ALA A 337 -12.65 13.78 -3.31
N TRP A 338 -12.85 12.57 -3.84
CA TRP A 338 -12.90 11.34 -3.05
C TRP A 338 -11.58 11.10 -2.29
N TYR A 339 -10.44 11.23 -2.98
CA TYR A 339 -9.14 11.08 -2.35
C TYR A 339 -8.92 12.11 -1.23
N GLU A 340 -9.29 13.37 -1.49
CA GLU A 340 -9.19 14.44 -0.50
C GLU A 340 -10.01 14.15 0.76
N GLU A 341 -11.27 13.72 0.60
CA GLU A 341 -12.15 13.37 1.72
C GLU A 341 -11.53 12.28 2.61
N HIS A 342 -10.91 11.25 2.01
CA HIS A 342 -10.39 10.08 2.72
C HIS A 342 -8.94 10.23 3.22
N ASN A 343 -8.27 11.32 2.86
CA ASN A 343 -6.89 11.60 3.27
C ASN A 343 -6.74 13.06 3.71
N ALA A 344 -7.80 13.67 4.25
CA ALA A 344 -7.81 15.07 4.64
C ALA A 344 -6.77 15.37 5.73
N GLU A 345 -6.33 14.38 6.53
CA GLU A 345 -5.25 14.58 7.51
C GLU A 345 -3.91 14.95 6.85
N CYS A 346 -3.71 14.66 5.56
CA CYS A 346 -2.58 15.18 4.78
C CYS A 346 -2.41 16.70 4.95
N LYS A 347 -3.51 17.43 5.14
CA LYS A 347 -3.50 18.88 5.27
C LYS A 347 -2.78 19.39 6.53
N GLN A 348 -2.58 18.52 7.52
CA GLN A 348 -1.91 18.86 8.78
C GLN A 348 -0.38 18.98 8.62
N TYR A 349 0.20 18.29 7.64
CA TYR A 349 1.66 18.20 7.48
C TYR A 349 2.16 18.56 6.09
N LEU A 350 1.32 18.51 5.05
CA LEU A 350 1.66 19.01 3.71
C LEU A 350 1.24 20.48 3.60
N PRO A 351 2.17 21.45 3.45
CA PRO A 351 1.80 22.84 3.16
C PRO A 351 0.91 22.96 1.91
N GLU A 352 -0.03 23.91 1.90
CA GLU A 352 -0.88 24.13 0.71
C GLU A 352 -0.05 24.59 -0.49
N ALA A 353 0.92 25.48 -0.27
CA ALA A 353 1.86 25.94 -1.29
C ALA A 353 3.28 25.93 -0.74
N VAL A 354 4.25 25.62 -1.60
CA VAL A 354 5.68 25.60 -1.25
C VAL A 354 6.50 26.10 -2.44
N SER A 355 7.55 26.86 -2.16
CA SER A 355 8.53 27.30 -3.15
C SER A 355 9.82 26.52 -2.96
N VAL A 356 10.32 25.87 -4.01
CA VAL A 356 11.56 25.09 -3.98
C VAL A 356 12.58 25.73 -4.90
N ASP A 357 13.71 26.12 -4.34
CA ASP A 357 14.80 26.77 -5.07
C ASP A 357 15.41 25.81 -6.11
N SER A 358 15.84 26.34 -7.26
CA SER A 358 16.43 25.55 -8.35
C SER A 358 17.69 24.77 -7.92
N LYS A 359 18.47 25.31 -6.97
CA LYS A 359 19.60 24.61 -6.36
C LYS A 359 19.16 23.43 -5.51
N VAL A 360 18.10 23.60 -4.72
CA VAL A 360 17.51 22.52 -3.90
C VAL A 360 16.98 21.40 -4.78
N LEU A 361 16.36 21.73 -5.92
CA LEU A 361 15.95 20.73 -6.92
C LEU A 361 17.16 19.99 -7.52
N SER A 362 18.26 20.69 -7.75
CA SER A 362 19.50 20.09 -8.26
C SER A 362 20.12 19.13 -7.24
N HIS A 363 20.21 19.52 -5.97
CA HIS A 363 20.64 18.65 -4.87
C HIS A 363 19.75 17.41 -4.76
N LEU A 364 18.42 17.59 -4.81
CA LEU A 364 17.47 16.49 -4.79
C LEU A 364 17.69 15.51 -5.94
N ALA A 365 17.93 16.01 -7.17
CA ALA A 365 18.20 15.18 -8.34
C ALA A 365 19.51 14.40 -8.23
N GLN A 366 20.50 14.94 -7.51
CA GLN A 366 21.79 14.31 -7.21
C GLN A 366 21.73 13.37 -5.98
N GLY A 367 20.60 13.34 -5.26
CA GLY A 367 20.44 12.56 -4.03
C GLY A 367 21.12 13.18 -2.80
N GLU A 368 21.48 14.46 -2.88
CA GLU A 368 22.12 15.20 -1.78
C GLU A 368 21.07 15.70 -0.77
N ARG A 369 21.36 15.50 0.52
CA ARG A 369 20.49 15.90 1.64
C ARG A 369 21.05 17.14 2.35
N THR A 370 20.79 18.31 1.78
CA THR A 370 21.11 19.60 2.42
C THR A 370 20.06 19.96 3.48
N PRO A 371 20.33 20.92 4.39
CA PRO A 371 19.34 21.35 5.39
C PRO A 371 18.00 21.79 4.79
N GLU A 372 18.01 22.35 3.59
CA GLU A 372 16.79 22.73 2.85
C GLU A 372 16.02 21.50 2.37
N VAL A 373 16.71 20.46 1.88
CA VAL A 373 16.08 19.18 1.52
C VAL A 373 15.51 18.48 2.76
N GLU A 374 16.23 18.49 3.88
CA GLU A 374 15.74 17.95 5.16
C GLU A 374 14.45 18.62 5.63
N LYS A 375 14.35 19.94 5.47
CA LYS A 375 13.12 20.68 5.81
C LYS A 375 11.94 20.24 4.92
N LEU A 376 12.19 19.98 3.63
CA LEU A 376 11.16 19.48 2.73
C LEU A 376 10.76 18.02 3.04
N ILE A 377 11.70 17.20 3.51
CA ILE A 377 11.43 15.85 4.02
C ILE A 377 10.54 15.95 5.27
N GLU A 378 10.90 16.77 6.26
CA GLU A 378 10.11 16.96 7.49
C GLU A 378 8.64 17.33 7.18
N GLN A 379 8.41 18.15 6.16
CA GLN A 379 7.08 18.55 5.69
C GLN A 379 6.41 17.54 4.75
N CYS A 380 7.01 16.37 4.53
CA CYS A 380 6.59 15.37 3.55
C CYS A 380 6.39 15.92 2.11
N VAL A 381 7.02 17.07 1.80
CA VAL A 381 7.09 17.64 0.44
C VAL A 381 8.04 16.82 -0.42
N VAL A 382 9.08 16.26 0.20
CA VAL A 382 9.97 15.26 -0.40
C VAL A 382 9.72 13.90 0.27
N LEU A 383 9.60 12.85 -0.54
CA LEU A 383 9.40 11.48 -0.12
C LEU A 383 10.46 10.57 -0.73
N GLY A 384 10.84 9.53 0.00
CA GLY A 384 11.60 8.40 -0.50
C GLY A 384 10.69 7.41 -1.22
N MET A 385 10.99 7.11 -2.48
CA MET A 385 10.23 6.17 -3.31
C MET A 385 11.17 5.12 -3.95
N PRO A 386 10.64 3.97 -4.41
CA PRO A 386 11.38 3.07 -5.28
C PRO A 386 11.88 3.79 -6.54
N ALA A 387 13.03 3.37 -7.07
CA ALA A 387 13.70 4.06 -8.18
C ALA A 387 12.83 4.15 -9.46
N ARG A 388 11.99 3.13 -9.70
CA ARG A 388 11.08 3.00 -10.85
C ARG A 388 9.63 3.09 -10.43
N TYR A 389 9.32 3.97 -9.47
CA TYR A 389 7.96 4.11 -8.98
C TYR A 389 7.08 4.97 -9.89
N ARG A 390 7.62 6.07 -10.41
CA ARG A 390 6.95 7.05 -11.28
C ARG A 390 7.91 7.65 -12.29
#